data_AF-A0A815B399-F1
#
_entry.id   AF-A0A815B399-F1
#
_cell.length_a   1.000
_cell.length_b   1.000
_cell.length_c   1.000
_cell.angle_alpha   90.00
_cell.angle_beta   90.00
_cell.angle_gamma   90.00
#
_symmetry.space_group_name_H-M   'P 1'
#
loop_
_entity.id
_entity.type
_entity.pdbx_description
1 polymer ?
#
loop_
_entity_poly.entity_id
_entity_poly.type
_entity_poly.pdbx_seq_one_letter_code
_entity_poly.pdbx_strand_id
1 'polypeptide(L)'
;MSSNWITQLLLILCLQMAVIAIARNDPTNYVEETIEAKDTHEKKPVLKKTRNNFDVSAYYRLTNAFKGSRLALDVDEQTNNYDLKLNPISDRESQHWHFVPLGNGVYSLRTRSFGDEYSLDIINDGKNTIPHLAKTGQYTGQFWHLVRRSDGTYNMWNDFTTQDKLLGVIPSSGVAKMLPKAASEAKQRWRFVKIE
;
A
#
# COMPACT_ATOMS: atom_id res chain seq x y z
N MET A 1 33.36 -48.85 0.03
CA MET A 1 33.01 -47.66 -0.78
C MET A 1 31.50 -47.51 -0.77
N SER A 2 31.01 -46.25 -0.77
CA SER A 2 29.60 -45.79 -0.75
C SER A 2 28.94 -45.56 0.62
N SER A 3 29.30 -44.48 1.32
CA SER A 3 28.40 -43.84 2.30
C SER A 3 28.59 -42.31 2.42
N ASN A 4 28.93 -41.62 1.33
CA ASN A 4 29.09 -40.15 1.34
C ASN A 4 28.01 -39.38 0.58
N TRP A 5 27.12 -40.07 -0.12
CA TRP A 5 26.10 -39.42 -0.94
C TRP A 5 24.85 -39.05 -0.12
N ILE A 6 24.56 -39.81 0.95
CA ILE A 6 23.38 -39.59 1.80
C ILE A 6 23.61 -38.44 2.78
N THR A 7 24.82 -38.31 3.35
CA THR A 7 25.18 -37.21 4.26
C THR A 7 25.24 -35.86 3.54
N GLN A 8 25.66 -35.85 2.28
CA GLN A 8 25.72 -34.63 1.47
C GLN A 8 24.30 -34.17 1.03
N LEU A 9 23.38 -35.10 0.77
CA LEU A 9 21.97 -34.77 0.49
C LEU A 9 21.24 -34.23 1.73
N LEU A 10 21.48 -34.80 2.91
CA LEU A 10 20.86 -34.34 4.16
C LEU A 10 21.34 -32.95 4.59
N LEU A 11 22.61 -32.60 4.33
CA LEU A 11 23.13 -31.27 4.61
C LEU A 11 22.51 -30.19 3.70
N ILE A 12 22.28 -30.53 2.42
CA ILE A 12 21.64 -29.64 1.44
C ILE A 12 20.15 -29.44 1.77
N LEU A 13 19.45 -30.49 2.21
CA LEU A 13 18.05 -30.38 2.64
C LEU A 13 17.90 -29.54 3.92
N CYS A 14 18.81 -29.68 4.89
CA CYS A 14 18.80 -28.86 6.11
C CYS A 14 19.06 -27.37 5.82
N LEU A 15 19.94 -27.05 4.87
CA LEU A 15 20.18 -25.67 4.42
C LEU A 15 18.97 -25.09 3.66
N GLN A 16 18.29 -25.87 2.81
CA GLN A 16 17.06 -25.42 2.14
C GLN A 16 15.91 -25.17 3.14
N MET A 17 15.78 -26.00 4.17
CA MET A 17 14.76 -25.81 5.22
C MET A 17 15.08 -24.62 6.15
N ALA A 18 16.36 -24.33 6.40
CA ALA A 18 16.77 -23.17 7.20
C ALA A 18 16.53 -21.83 6.49
N VAL A 19 16.72 -21.77 5.16
CA VAL A 19 16.44 -20.56 4.36
C VAL A 19 14.92 -20.27 4.30
N ILE A 20 14.09 -21.30 4.20
CA ILE A 20 12.62 -21.17 4.17
C ILE A 20 12.06 -20.71 5.54
N ALA A 21 12.71 -21.06 6.65
CA ALA A 21 12.25 -20.68 7.98
C ALA A 21 12.51 -19.19 8.32
N ILE A 22 13.55 -18.57 7.73
CA ILE A 22 13.88 -17.15 7.96
C ILE A 22 12.96 -16.22 7.14
N ALA A 23 12.39 -16.71 6.03
CA ALA A 23 11.51 -15.95 5.14
C ALA A 23 10.04 -15.80 5.63
N ARG A 24 9.69 -16.26 6.85
CA ARG A 24 8.30 -16.22 7.32
C ARG A 24 7.84 -14.90 7.95
N ASN A 25 8.69 -13.87 8.08
CA ASN A 25 8.31 -12.60 8.71
C ASN A 25 8.80 -11.33 7.97
N ASP A 26 9.14 -11.40 6.69
CA ASP A 26 9.56 -10.21 5.92
C ASP A 26 8.58 -9.91 4.77
N PRO A 27 7.73 -8.86 4.87
CA PRO A 27 6.75 -8.51 3.83
C PRO A 27 7.36 -7.63 2.71
N THR A 28 8.68 -7.52 2.64
CA THR A 28 9.32 -6.87 1.50
C THR A 28 9.07 -7.69 0.22
N ASN A 29 8.36 -7.08 -0.74
CA ASN A 29 8.26 -7.60 -2.10
C ASN A 29 9.63 -7.51 -2.79
N TYR A 30 10.55 -8.39 -2.41
CA TYR A 30 11.73 -8.73 -3.20
C TYR A 30 11.33 -9.84 -4.15
N VAL A 31 11.42 -9.56 -5.45
CA VAL A 31 11.31 -10.62 -6.46
C VAL A 31 12.69 -11.23 -6.59
N GLU A 32 12.86 -12.48 -6.14
CA GLU A 32 14.02 -13.27 -6.50
C GLU A 32 13.87 -13.69 -7.97
N GLU A 33 14.53 -12.95 -8.89
CA GLU A 33 14.62 -13.34 -10.28
C GLU A 33 15.95 -14.08 -10.49
N THR A 34 15.90 -15.38 -10.76
CA THR A 34 17.09 -16.16 -11.10
C THR A 34 17.50 -15.84 -12.54
N ILE A 35 18.28 -14.79 -12.75
CA ILE A 35 18.85 -14.50 -14.07
C ILE A 35 19.92 -15.55 -14.35
N GLU A 36 19.72 -16.32 -15.41
CA GLU A 36 20.68 -17.31 -15.92
C GLU A 36 21.86 -16.57 -16.57
N ALA A 37 22.80 -16.10 -15.74
CA ALA A 37 24.05 -15.54 -16.23
C ALA A 37 24.95 -16.67 -16.72
N LYS A 38 25.30 -16.64 -18.01
CA LYS A 38 26.45 -17.36 -18.54
C LYS A 38 27.70 -16.84 -17.83
N ASP A 39 28.48 -17.80 -17.34
CA ASP A 39 29.84 -17.69 -16.82
C ASP A 39 30.02 -17.46 -15.31
N THR A 40 30.98 -18.20 -14.78
CA THR A 40 31.15 -18.59 -13.38
C THR A 40 32.03 -17.61 -12.59
N HIS A 41 31.50 -17.02 -11.52
CA HIS A 41 32.01 -17.10 -10.14
C HIS A 41 31.26 -16.12 -9.22
N GLU A 42 30.82 -16.66 -8.08
CA GLU A 42 30.14 -15.98 -6.95
C GLU A 42 28.76 -15.34 -7.22
N LYS A 43 27.69 -16.14 -7.06
CA LYS A 43 26.30 -15.66 -7.06
C LYS A 43 25.97 -15.00 -5.71
N LYS A 44 26.33 -13.73 -5.51
CA LYS A 44 25.68 -12.92 -4.48
C LYS A 44 24.30 -12.50 -5.01
N PRO A 45 23.21 -12.70 -4.23
CA PRO A 45 21.90 -12.18 -4.62
C PRO A 45 22.02 -10.66 -4.76
N VAL A 46 21.84 -10.16 -5.98
CA VAL A 46 21.73 -8.73 -6.22
C VAL A 46 20.33 -8.33 -5.74
N LEU A 47 20.24 -7.77 -4.54
CA LEU A 47 19.04 -7.10 -4.05
C LEU A 47 18.71 -5.95 -5.00
N LYS A 48 17.83 -6.18 -5.99
CA LYS A 48 17.19 -5.10 -6.73
C LYS A 48 16.33 -4.34 -5.73
N LYS A 49 16.80 -3.16 -5.32
CA LYS A 49 15.99 -2.15 -4.63
C LYS A 49 14.67 -2.00 -5.40
N THR A 50 13.57 -2.46 -4.83
CA THR A 50 12.25 -2.32 -5.42
C THR A 50 12.02 -0.82 -5.58
N ARG A 51 12.05 -0.34 -6.82
CA ARG A 51 11.68 1.05 -7.12
C ARG A 51 10.27 1.22 -6.56
N ASN A 52 10.05 2.19 -5.68
CA ASN A 52 8.68 2.63 -5.39
C ASN A 52 7.96 2.76 -6.73
N ASN A 53 6.83 2.07 -6.89
CA ASN A 53 6.11 2.01 -8.18
C ASN A 53 5.52 3.38 -8.61
N PHE A 54 5.73 4.41 -7.79
CA PHE A 54 5.36 5.79 -8.02
C PHE A 54 6.36 6.73 -7.29
N ASP A 55 6.41 7.98 -7.72
CA ASP A 55 7.30 9.02 -7.20
C ASP A 55 6.76 9.60 -5.89
N VAL A 56 7.40 9.24 -4.77
CA VAL A 56 7.01 9.69 -3.42
C VAL A 56 7.35 11.15 -3.13
N SER A 57 8.06 11.86 -4.03
CA SER A 57 8.30 13.30 -3.88
C SER A 57 7.16 14.16 -4.43
N ALA A 58 6.20 13.54 -5.12
CA ALA A 58 5.10 14.22 -5.79
C ALA A 58 3.77 14.11 -5.05
N TYR A 59 2.86 15.01 -5.39
CA TYR A 59 1.45 14.93 -5.02
C TYR A 59 0.64 14.19 -6.09
N TYR A 60 -0.45 13.55 -5.65
CA TYR A 60 -1.34 12.79 -6.52
C TYR A 60 -2.80 13.11 -6.23
N ARG A 61 -3.63 13.01 -7.27
CA ARG A 61 -5.07 12.81 -7.10
C ARG A 61 -5.36 11.33 -7.05
N LEU A 62 -6.17 10.92 -6.07
CA LEU A 62 -6.62 9.54 -5.92
C LEU A 62 -8.01 9.43 -6.55
N THR A 63 -8.09 8.90 -7.76
CA THR A 63 -9.37 8.66 -8.45
C THR A 63 -9.81 7.20 -8.25
N ASN A 64 -11.12 6.95 -8.26
CA ASN A 64 -11.65 5.60 -8.01
C ASN A 64 -12.14 4.94 -9.31
N ALA A 65 -11.79 3.67 -9.52
CA ALA A 65 -12.10 2.96 -10.76
C ALA A 65 -13.61 2.76 -11.00
N PHE A 66 -14.45 2.76 -9.95
CA PHE A 66 -15.91 2.66 -10.10
C PHE A 66 -16.55 4.01 -10.42
N LYS A 67 -16.09 5.09 -9.78
CA LYS A 67 -16.70 6.43 -9.93
C LYS A 67 -16.14 7.21 -11.13
N GLY A 68 -15.01 6.77 -11.68
CA GLY A 68 -14.39 7.34 -12.87
C GLY A 68 -13.32 8.39 -12.56
N SER A 69 -12.71 8.93 -13.61
CA SER A 69 -11.53 9.80 -13.53
C SER A 69 -11.84 11.28 -13.27
N ARG A 70 -13.12 11.69 -13.24
CA ARG A 70 -13.52 13.09 -13.02
C ARG A 70 -13.67 13.47 -11.55
N LEU A 71 -13.57 12.49 -10.65
CA LEU A 71 -13.70 12.68 -9.21
C LEU A 71 -12.43 12.20 -8.50
N ALA A 72 -11.99 12.95 -7.49
CA ALA A 72 -10.82 12.63 -6.67
C ALA A 72 -11.20 12.55 -5.19
N LEU A 73 -10.47 11.73 -4.43
CA LEU A 73 -10.56 11.69 -2.98
C LEU A 73 -10.19 13.05 -2.42
N ASP A 74 -11.10 13.58 -1.62
CA ASP A 74 -11.06 14.92 -1.08
C ASP A 74 -11.38 14.87 0.40
N VAL A 75 -10.78 15.80 1.14
CA VAL A 75 -11.12 16.06 2.53
C VAL A 75 -12.25 17.08 2.54
N ASP A 76 -13.39 16.71 3.12
CA ASP A 76 -14.50 17.64 3.29
C ASP A 76 -14.27 18.51 4.54
N GLU A 77 -13.58 19.63 4.33
CA GLU A 77 -13.23 20.61 5.36
C GLU A 77 -14.46 21.29 6.00
N GLN A 78 -15.66 21.11 5.43
CA GLN A 78 -16.91 21.66 5.99
C GLN A 78 -17.54 20.75 7.05
N THR A 79 -16.99 19.54 7.24
CA THR A 79 -17.47 18.59 8.25
C THR A 79 -16.57 18.63 9.48
N ASN A 80 -17.16 18.49 10.66
CA ASN A 80 -16.41 18.49 11.92
C ASN A 80 -15.40 17.35 12.06
N ASN A 81 -15.47 16.32 11.20
CA ASN A 81 -14.65 15.12 11.27
C ASN A 81 -13.65 15.00 10.10
N TYR A 82 -13.55 16.00 9.21
CA TYR A 82 -12.75 15.91 8.00
C TYR A 82 -13.07 14.64 7.19
N ASP A 83 -14.37 14.41 6.93
CA ASP A 83 -14.83 13.22 6.22
C ASP A 83 -14.22 13.13 4.81
N LEU A 84 -13.92 11.91 4.38
CA LEU A 84 -13.35 11.66 3.05
C LEU A 84 -14.44 11.30 2.05
N LYS A 85 -14.50 12.02 0.93
CA LYS A 85 -15.43 11.73 -0.17
C LYS A 85 -14.83 12.04 -1.53
N LEU A 86 -15.42 11.47 -2.57
CA LEU A 86 -15.07 11.84 -3.94
C LEU A 86 -15.79 13.12 -4.37
N ASN A 87 -15.02 14.15 -4.70
CA ASN A 87 -15.51 15.40 -5.27
C ASN A 87 -15.01 15.61 -6.70
N PRO A 88 -15.66 16.47 -7.50
CA PRO A 88 -15.11 16.91 -8.77
C PRO A 88 -13.66 17.39 -8.62
N ILE A 89 -12.83 16.95 -9.56
CA ILE A 89 -11.44 17.42 -9.64
C ILE A 89 -11.44 18.95 -9.75
N SER A 90 -10.67 19.58 -8.87
CA SER A 90 -10.44 21.02 -8.78
C SER A 90 -9.06 21.28 -8.18
N ASP A 91 -8.53 22.49 -8.30
CA ASP A 91 -7.22 22.93 -7.76
C ASP A 91 -7.10 22.90 -6.22
N ARG A 92 -8.16 22.48 -5.51
CA ARG A 92 -8.16 22.28 -4.05
C ARG A 92 -7.01 21.40 -3.59
N GLU A 93 -6.18 21.95 -2.73
CA GLU A 93 -5.04 21.27 -2.10
C GLU A 93 -5.45 20.10 -1.19
N SER A 94 -6.70 20.08 -0.74
CA SER A 94 -7.33 18.95 -0.04
C SER A 94 -7.48 17.69 -0.90
N GLN A 95 -7.37 17.82 -2.23
CA GLN A 95 -7.37 16.70 -3.20
C GLN A 95 -5.96 16.24 -3.59
N HIS A 96 -4.92 16.91 -3.08
CA HIS A 96 -3.53 16.67 -3.43
C HIS A 96 -2.88 15.82 -2.35
N TRP A 97 -2.77 14.52 -2.60
CA TRP A 97 -2.28 13.54 -1.63
C TRP A 97 -0.78 13.28 -1.80
N HIS A 98 -0.05 13.33 -0.69
CA HIS A 98 1.35 12.96 -0.58
C HIS A 98 1.48 11.64 0.20
N PHE A 99 2.35 10.77 -0.30
CA PHE A 99 2.65 9.48 0.31
C PHE A 99 4.01 9.56 1.00
N VAL A 100 4.00 9.69 2.32
CA VAL A 100 5.20 9.81 3.14
C VAL A 100 5.67 8.40 3.52
N PRO A 101 6.84 7.94 3.05
CA PRO A 101 7.33 6.60 3.39
C PRO A 101 7.65 6.50 4.88
N LEU A 102 7.15 5.44 5.54
CA LEU A 102 7.48 5.09 6.92
C LEU A 102 8.49 3.94 7.01
N GLY A 103 8.85 3.34 5.87
CA GLY A 103 9.69 2.15 5.78
C GLY A 103 8.89 0.90 5.42
N ASN A 104 9.57 -0.14 4.92
CA ASN A 104 8.98 -1.47 4.63
C ASN A 104 7.69 -1.46 3.78
N GLY A 105 7.56 -0.51 2.84
CA GLY A 105 6.37 -0.40 1.98
C GLY A 105 5.13 0.18 2.67
N VAL A 106 5.29 0.75 3.86
CA VAL A 106 4.25 1.44 4.62
C VAL A 106 4.34 2.94 4.39
N TYR A 107 3.19 3.59 4.30
CA TYR A 107 3.06 5.02 4.04
C TYR A 107 2.11 5.69 5.03
N SER A 108 2.41 6.92 5.39
CA SER A 108 1.42 7.90 5.86
C SER A 108 0.89 8.66 4.65
N LEU A 109 -0.42 8.93 4.62
CA LEU A 109 -1.05 9.71 3.56
C LEU A 109 -1.46 11.06 4.11
N ARG A 110 -1.03 12.13 3.44
CA ARG A 110 -1.28 13.51 3.86
C ARG A 110 -1.82 14.30 2.69
N THR A 111 -2.62 15.33 2.95
CA THR A 111 -3.04 16.27 1.91
C THR A 111 -2.17 17.51 1.96
N ARG A 112 -2.04 18.20 0.83
CA ARG A 112 -1.27 19.44 0.74
C ARG A 112 -1.82 20.54 1.66
N SER A 113 -3.14 20.65 1.80
CA SER A 113 -3.76 21.68 2.66
C SER A 113 -3.52 21.48 4.16
N PHE A 114 -3.29 20.24 4.61
CA PHE A 114 -3.06 19.94 6.03
C PHE A 114 -1.59 19.61 6.37
N GLY A 115 -0.74 19.50 5.34
CA GLY A 115 0.70 19.32 5.47
C GLY A 115 1.08 18.13 6.37
N ASP A 116 2.13 18.30 7.16
CA ASP A 116 2.66 17.25 8.03
C ASP A 116 1.87 17.07 9.33
N GLU A 117 0.97 18.00 9.66
CA GLU A 117 0.23 17.99 10.93
C GLU A 117 -0.85 16.90 10.96
N TYR A 118 -1.43 16.54 9.81
CA TYR A 118 -2.49 15.53 9.73
C TYR A 118 -2.18 14.40 8.75
N SER A 119 -2.63 13.21 9.13
CA SER A 119 -2.53 11.99 8.32
C SER A 119 -3.89 11.32 8.20
N LEU A 120 -4.12 10.62 7.08
CA LEU A 120 -5.27 9.75 6.90
C LEU A 120 -5.24 8.63 7.94
N ASP A 121 -6.32 8.53 8.71
CA ASP A 121 -6.46 7.65 9.86
C ASP A 121 -7.80 6.91 9.81
N ILE A 122 -7.94 5.84 10.58
CA ILE A 122 -9.20 5.12 10.80
C ILE A 122 -9.73 5.44 12.19
N ILE A 123 -10.99 5.89 12.27
CA ILE A 123 -11.66 6.08 13.56
C ILE A 123 -11.76 4.73 14.28
N ASN A 124 -11.24 4.67 15.50
CA ASN A 124 -11.38 3.53 16.40
C ASN A 124 -12.71 3.58 17.17
N ASP A 125 -13.81 3.30 16.46
CA ASP A 125 -15.18 3.27 17.00
C ASP A 125 -15.69 1.84 17.27
N GLY A 126 -14.81 0.85 17.20
CA GLY A 126 -15.12 -0.58 17.31
C GLY A 126 -15.64 -1.22 16.00
N LYS A 127 -16.15 -0.43 15.06
CA LYS A 127 -16.47 -0.90 13.69
C LYS A 127 -15.26 -0.74 12.77
N ASN A 128 -14.47 0.30 12.98
CA ASN A 128 -13.22 0.62 12.31
C ASN A 128 -13.43 0.63 10.79
N THR A 129 -14.40 1.44 10.35
CA THR A 129 -14.78 1.55 8.93
C THR A 129 -14.64 2.94 8.35
N ILE A 130 -14.45 3.96 9.19
CA ILE A 130 -14.54 5.36 8.80
C ILE A 130 -13.11 5.92 8.69
N PRO A 131 -12.63 6.23 7.48
CA PRO A 131 -11.42 7.03 7.31
C PRO A 131 -11.70 8.50 7.65
N HIS A 132 -10.71 9.19 8.23
CA HIS A 132 -10.74 10.62 8.53
C HIS A 132 -9.31 11.19 8.55
N LEU A 133 -9.14 12.51 8.66
CA LEU A 133 -7.84 13.08 9.02
C LEU A 133 -7.72 13.21 10.55
N ALA A 134 -6.59 12.76 11.08
CA ALA A 134 -6.20 12.91 12.48
C ALA A 134 -4.79 13.50 12.59
N LYS A 135 -4.43 14.03 13.77
CA LYS A 135 -3.08 14.51 14.03
C LYS A 135 -2.06 13.39 13.76
N THR A 136 -1.04 13.72 12.98
CA THR A 136 0.03 12.80 12.62
C THR A 136 0.73 12.26 13.87
N GLY A 137 0.88 10.94 13.94
CA GLY A 137 1.57 10.25 15.04
C GLY A 137 2.02 8.85 14.64
N GLN A 138 2.43 8.07 15.63
CA GLN A 138 2.80 6.66 15.46
C GLN A 138 1.62 5.76 15.82
N TYR A 139 0.57 5.86 15.01
CA TYR A 139 -0.67 5.09 15.19
C TYR A 139 -0.86 4.16 14.01
N THR A 140 -1.17 2.88 14.27
CA THR A 140 -1.42 1.88 13.21
C THR A 140 -2.60 2.23 12.32
N GLY A 141 -3.54 3.05 12.82
CA GLY A 141 -4.61 3.63 12.03
C GLY A 141 -4.13 4.59 10.93
N GLN A 142 -2.89 5.10 11.03
CA GLN A 142 -2.28 6.01 10.04
C GLN A 142 -1.31 5.31 9.10
N PHE A 143 -1.15 3.99 9.22
CA PHE A 143 -0.19 3.20 8.46
C PHE A 143 -0.90 2.49 7.31
N TRP A 144 -0.56 2.90 6.10
CA TRP A 144 -1.22 2.45 4.88
C TRP A 144 -0.28 1.65 4.00
N HIS A 145 -0.83 0.56 3.46
CA HIS A 145 -0.15 -0.33 2.55
C HIS A 145 -0.79 -0.22 1.17
N LEU A 146 0.06 -0.11 0.14
CA LEU A 146 -0.36 0.15 -1.24
C LEU A 146 0.00 -1.05 -2.11
N VAL A 147 -1.02 -1.74 -2.62
CA VAL A 147 -0.84 -2.93 -3.47
C VAL A 147 -1.18 -2.59 -4.90
N ARG A 148 -0.16 -2.45 -5.75
CA ARG A 148 -0.34 -2.21 -7.18
C ARG A 148 -0.87 -3.47 -7.87
N ARG A 149 -1.86 -3.29 -8.73
CA ARG A 149 -2.45 -4.34 -9.57
C ARG A 149 -1.85 -4.33 -10.97
N SER A 150 -2.09 -5.41 -11.72
CA SER A 150 -1.65 -5.54 -13.12
C SER A 150 -2.25 -4.45 -14.04
N ASP A 151 -3.47 -4.01 -13.75
CA ASP A 151 -4.18 -2.94 -14.48
C ASP A 151 -3.71 -1.51 -14.14
N GLY A 152 -2.66 -1.38 -13.31
CA GLY A 152 -2.09 -0.12 -12.88
C GLY A 152 -2.87 0.62 -11.79
N THR A 153 -4.00 0.06 -11.33
CA THR A 153 -4.71 0.56 -10.14
C THR A 153 -4.08 0.02 -8.85
N TYR A 154 -4.50 0.55 -7.72
CA TYR A 154 -4.02 0.19 -6.39
C TYR A 154 -5.19 -0.25 -5.52
N ASN A 155 -4.98 -1.30 -4.73
CA ASN A 155 -5.74 -1.51 -3.51
C ASN A 155 -4.96 -0.89 -2.35
N MET A 156 -5.69 -0.33 -1.38
CA MET A 156 -5.11 0.29 -0.20
C MET A 156 -5.74 -0.33 1.04
N TRP A 157 -4.92 -0.80 1.96
CA TRP A 157 -5.37 -1.33 3.24
C TRP A 157 -4.61 -0.66 4.38
N ASN A 158 -5.18 -0.73 5.57
CA ASN A 158 -4.69 -0.04 6.75
C ASN A 158 -4.25 -1.05 7.81
N ASP A 159 -3.12 -0.77 8.46
CA ASP A 159 -2.49 -1.70 9.40
C ASP A 159 -3.42 -2.04 10.58
N PHE A 160 -4.15 -1.06 11.10
CA PHE A 160 -5.11 -1.25 12.18
C PHE A 160 -6.33 -2.12 11.79
N THR A 161 -6.79 -2.03 10.54
CA THR A 161 -7.95 -2.82 10.08
C THR A 161 -7.58 -4.14 9.41
N THR A 162 -6.28 -4.44 9.32
CA THR A 162 -5.67 -5.53 8.55
C THR A 162 -5.98 -5.47 7.05
N GLN A 163 -5.44 -6.44 6.31
CA GLN A 163 -5.69 -6.63 4.89
C GLN A 163 -7.10 -7.14 4.54
N ASP A 164 -7.96 -7.41 5.53
CA ASP A 164 -9.31 -7.94 5.33
C ASP A 164 -10.30 -6.84 4.90
N LYS A 165 -9.93 -5.57 5.07
CA LYS A 165 -10.67 -4.42 4.56
C LYS A 165 -9.79 -3.56 3.66
N LEU A 166 -10.37 -3.08 2.59
CA LEU A 166 -9.74 -2.17 1.65
C LEU A 166 -10.46 -0.83 1.66
N LEU A 167 -9.71 0.26 1.52
CA LEU A 167 -10.28 1.56 1.24
C LEU A 167 -11.04 1.49 -0.09
N GLY A 168 -12.31 1.85 -0.06
CA GLY A 168 -13.14 1.99 -1.23
C GLY A 168 -14.14 3.11 -1.07
N VAL A 169 -15.17 3.09 -1.91
CA VAL A 169 -16.22 4.11 -1.90
C VAL A 169 -17.60 3.48 -1.82
N ILE A 170 -18.51 4.15 -1.12
CA ILE A 170 -19.93 3.82 -1.14
C ILE A 170 -20.50 4.24 -2.51
N PRO A 171 -21.07 3.33 -3.32
CA PRO A 171 -21.48 3.62 -4.70
C PRO A 171 -22.41 4.83 -4.87
N SER A 172 -23.40 4.96 -3.99
CA SER A 172 -24.43 6.00 -4.05
C SER A 172 -23.89 7.39 -3.73
N SER A 173 -23.02 7.52 -2.72
CA SER A 173 -22.56 8.82 -2.22
C SER A 173 -21.14 9.19 -2.64
N GLY A 174 -20.29 8.22 -2.99
CA GLY A 174 -18.86 8.45 -3.20
C GLY A 174 -18.07 8.68 -1.91
N VAL A 175 -18.69 8.52 -0.74
CA VAL A 175 -18.00 8.59 0.57
C VAL A 175 -17.00 7.45 0.68
N ALA A 176 -15.80 7.75 1.14
CA ALA A 176 -14.74 6.77 1.36
C ALA A 176 -15.04 5.92 2.58
N LYS A 177 -14.75 4.62 2.50
CA LYS A 177 -14.99 3.68 3.60
C LYS A 177 -14.04 2.49 3.52
N MET A 178 -13.69 1.91 4.67
CA MET A 178 -13.07 0.58 4.70
C MET A 178 -14.14 -0.47 4.47
N LEU A 179 -14.02 -1.19 3.35
CA LEU A 179 -14.97 -2.18 2.86
C LEU A 179 -14.34 -3.58 2.91
N PRO A 180 -15.09 -4.66 3.19
CA PRO A 180 -14.55 -6.03 3.15
C PRO A 180 -13.85 -6.31 1.82
N LYS A 181 -12.64 -6.85 1.87
CA LYS A 181 -11.80 -7.13 0.70
C LYS A 181 -12.53 -8.04 -0.28
N ALA A 182 -12.62 -7.62 -1.54
CA ALA A 182 -13.17 -8.42 -2.62
C ALA A 182 -12.35 -8.20 -3.90
N ALA A 183 -11.87 -9.30 -4.48
CA ALA A 183 -10.77 -9.27 -5.46
C ALA A 183 -11.06 -8.51 -6.77
N SER A 184 -12.34 -8.37 -7.15
CA SER A 184 -12.81 -7.79 -8.41
C SER A 184 -13.59 -6.47 -8.25
N GLU A 185 -13.67 -5.93 -7.03
CA GLU A 185 -14.53 -4.78 -6.74
C GLU A 185 -13.92 -3.45 -7.22
N ALA A 186 -14.48 -2.89 -8.30
CA ALA A 186 -14.06 -1.60 -8.86
C ALA A 186 -14.07 -0.46 -7.84
N LYS A 187 -14.99 -0.52 -6.87
CA LYS A 187 -15.13 0.48 -5.80
C LYS A 187 -13.95 0.52 -4.83
N GLN A 188 -13.08 -0.50 -4.81
CA GLN A 188 -11.90 -0.60 -3.95
C GLN A 188 -10.58 -0.37 -4.70
N ARG A 189 -10.66 0.03 -5.98
CA ARG A 189 -9.49 0.23 -6.85
C ARG A 189 -9.26 1.72 -7.09
N TRP A 190 -8.03 2.16 -6.87
CA TRP A 190 -7.62 3.55 -6.95
C TRP A 190 -6.59 3.77 -8.04
N ARG A 191 -6.67 4.88 -8.77
CA ARG A 191 -5.59 5.36 -9.66
C ARG A 191 -4.96 6.59 -9.03
N PHE A 192 -3.63 6.59 -9.00
CA PHE A 192 -2.84 7.74 -8.57
C PHE A 192 -2.47 8.54 -9.80
N VAL A 193 -3.09 9.71 -9.95
CA VAL A 193 -2.82 10.64 -11.05
C VAL A 193 -1.84 11.68 -10.53
N LYS A 194 -0.59 11.64 -11.02
CA LYS A 194 0.45 12.57 -10.60
C LYS A 194 0.02 14.00 -10.92
N ILE A 195 0.28 14.91 -9.99
CA ILE A 195 0.10 16.35 -10.18
C ILE A 195 1.47 16.90 -10.60
N GLU A 196 1.49 17.62 -11.72
CA GLU A 196 2.69 18.29 -12.27
C GLU A 196 3.01 19.59 -11.52
#